data_AF-F2KMN2-F1
#
_entry.id   AF-F2KMN2-F1
#
_cell.length_a   1.000
_cell.length_b   1.000
_cell.length_c   1.000
_cell.angle_alpha   90.00
_cell.angle_beta   90.00
_cell.angle_gamma   90.00
#
_symmetry.space_group_name_H-M   'P 1'
#
loop_
_entity.id
_entity.type
_entity.pdbx_description
1 polymer ?
#
loop_
_entity_poly.entity_id
_entity_poly.type
_entity_poly.pdbx_seq_one_letter_code
_entity_poly.pdbx_strand_id
1 'polypeptide(L)' 'MKYIVICVRLDEEKKKELEIRLKEIKGFKCIIPGQLSAEIIFEEKEVGECLRLLKEMDIPVERVVNR' A
#
# COMPACT_ATOMS: atom_id res chain seq x y z
N MET A 1 -3.89 -12.23 7.31
CA MET A 1 -3.57 -11.37 6.14
C MET A 1 -3.75 -9.91 6.55
N LYS A 2 -2.79 -9.03 6.24
CA LYS A 2 -2.91 -7.60 6.58
C LYS A 2 -3.15 -6.80 5.32
N TYR A 3 -4.02 -5.79 5.40
CA TYR A 3 -4.19 -4.84 4.31
C TYR A 3 -4.09 -3.42 4.86
N ILE A 4 -3.38 -2.57 4.13
CA ILE A 4 -3.25 -1.15 4.42
C ILE A 4 -4.20 -0.43 3.47
N VAL A 5 -5.13 0.32 4.02
CA VAL A 5 -6.04 1.15 3.23
C VAL A 5 -5.44 2.55 3.17
N ILE A 6 -5.24 3.05 1.95
CA ILE A 6 -4.81 4.43 1.69
C ILE A 6 -6.00 5.21 1.12
N CYS A 7 -6.26 6.40 1.68
CA CYS A 7 -7.39 7.24 1.29
C CYS A 7 -7.01 8.19 0.14
N VAL A 8 -6.30 7.67 -0.86
CA VAL A 8 -5.94 8.45 -2.04
C VAL A 8 -6.29 7.70 -3.30
N ARG A 9 -6.80 8.48 -4.25
CA ARG A 9 -6.82 8.09 -5.64
C ARG A 9 -5.37 8.08 -6.14
N LEU A 10 -4.86 6.90 -6.45
CA LEU A 10 -3.59 6.77 -7.14
C LEU A 10 -3.83 6.97 -8.63
N ASP A 11 -3.17 7.97 -9.22
CA ASP A 11 -3.01 8.07 -10.66
C ASP A 11 -2.24 6.86 -11.19
N GLU A 12 -2.42 6.46 -12.45
CA GLU A 12 -1.78 5.26 -13.01
C GLU A 12 -0.24 5.27 -12.87
N GLU A 13 0.40 6.42 -13.06
CA GLU A 13 1.84 6.57 -12.90
C GLU A 13 2.28 6.35 -11.44
N LYS A 14 1.61 7.02 -10.49
CA LYS A 14 1.88 6.85 -9.05
C LYS A 14 1.59 5.44 -8.58
N LYS A 15 0.54 4.80 -9.11
CA LYS A 15 0.22 3.41 -8.82
C LYS A 15 1.35 2.49 -9.29
N LYS A 16 1.84 2.67 -10.52
CA LYS A 16 2.95 1.85 -11.05
C LYS A 16 4.22 2.05 -10.24
N GLU A 17 4.56 3.30 -9.92
CA GLU A 17 5.73 3.60 -9.09
C GLU A 17 5.61 2.96 -7.70
N LEU A 18 4.46 3.12 -7.05
CA LEU A 18 4.18 2.52 -5.74
C LEU A 18 4.24 0.98 -5.83
N GLU A 19 3.64 0.38 -6.85
CA GLU A 19 3.68 -1.08 -7.03
C GLU A 19 5.10 -1.61 -7.25
N ILE A 20 5.94 -0.90 -8.01
CA ILE A 20 7.35 -1.27 -8.22
C ILE A 20 8.10 -1.27 -6.88
N ARG A 21 7.96 -0.20 -6.09
CA ARG A 21 8.62 -0.08 -4.78
C ARG A 21 8.08 -1.09 -3.77
N LEU A 22 6.77 -1.33 -3.75
CA LEU A 22 6.16 -2.31 -2.86
C LEU A 22 6.54 -3.75 -3.21
N LYS A 23 6.79 -4.07 -4.49
CA LYS A 23 7.31 -5.39 -4.90
C LYS A 23 8.68 -5.71 -4.32
N GLU A 24 9.46 -4.71 -3.91
CA GLU A 24 10.74 -4.91 -3.23
C GLU A 24 10.53 -5.32 -1.75
N ILE A 25 9.37 -5.04 -1.18
CA ILE A 25 9.03 -5.37 0.21
C ILE A 25 8.49 -6.80 0.29
N LYS A 26 9.06 -7.61 1.19
CA LYS A 26 8.70 -9.01 1.30
C LYS A 26 7.26 -9.16 1.80
N GLY A 27 6.47 -9.95 1.09
CA GLY A 27 5.08 -10.19 1.44
C GLY A 27 4.09 -9.20 0.83
N PHE A 28 4.52 -8.25 0.00
CA PHE A 28 3.58 -7.54 -0.87
C PHE A 28 2.83 -8.53 -1.77
N LYS A 29 1.51 -8.40 -1.86
CA LYS A 29 0.67 -9.20 -2.77
C LYS A 29 0.22 -8.38 -3.96
N CYS A 30 -0.52 -7.30 -3.72
CA CYS A 30 -1.11 -6.49 -4.77
C CYS A 30 -1.68 -5.17 -4.23
N ILE A 31 -1.97 -4.24 -5.14
CA ILE A 31 -2.76 -3.04 -4.89
C ILE A 31 -4.14 -3.21 -5.55
N ILE A 32 -5.19 -3.07 -4.77
CA ILE A 32 -6.57 -3.03 -5.24
C ILE A 32 -6.99 -1.56 -5.34
N PRO A 33 -7.11 -0.99 -6.56
CA PRO A 33 -7.63 0.36 -6.73
C PRO A 33 -9.14 0.39 -6.49
N GLY A 34 -9.60 1.30 -5.64
CA GLY A 34 -10.99 1.72 -5.50
C GLY A 34 -11.22 3.08 -6.18
N GLN A 35 -12.47 3.55 -6.15
CA GLN A 35 -12.83 4.86 -6.75
C GLN A 35 -12.22 6.05 -5.98
N LEU A 36 -12.13 5.94 -4.65
CA LEU A 36 -11.66 7.02 -3.76
C LEU A 36 -10.49 6.59 -2.85
N SER A 37 -10.22 5.30 -2.79
CA SER A 37 -9.18 4.70 -1.97
C SER A 37 -8.42 3.64 -2.77
N ALA A 38 -7.26 3.23 -2.27
CA ALA A 38 -6.61 2.02 -2.74
C ALA A 38 -6.26 1.15 -1.53
N GLU A 39 -6.31 -0.16 -1.72
CA GLU A 39 -5.96 -1.13 -0.69
C GLU A 39 -4.68 -1.84 -1.09
N ILE A 40 -3.71 -1.86 -0.18
CA ILE A 40 -2.43 -2.52 -0.37
C ILE A 40 -2.45 -3.79 0.47
N ILE A 41 -2.36 -4.94 -0.19
CA ILE A 41 -2.41 -6.25 0.48
C ILE A 41 -0.98 -6.72 0.79
N PHE A 42 -0.75 -7.07 2.06
CA PHE A 42 0.49 -7.61 2.56
C PHE A 42 0.30 -8.92 3.34
N GLU A 43 1.27 -9.82 3.21
CA GLU A 43 1.50 -10.91 4.15
C GLU A 43 2.13 -10.37 5.43
N GLU A 44 1.75 -11.00 6.54
CA GLU A 44 1.72 -10.45 7.90
C GLU A 44 3.04 -9.90 8.46
N LYS A 45 4.16 -10.24 7.82
CA LYS A 45 5.51 -10.08 8.38
C LYS A 45 6.15 -8.71 8.16
N GLU A 46 5.79 -7.93 7.13
CA GLU A 46 6.53 -6.69 6.78
C GLU A 46 5.67 -5.43 6.52
N VAL A 47 4.57 -5.28 7.26
CA VAL A 47 3.74 -4.06 7.19
C VAL A 47 4.50 -2.78 7.58
N GLY A 48 5.53 -2.89 8.43
CA GLY A 48 6.32 -1.74 8.89
C GLY A 48 7.09 -1.04 7.77
N GLU A 49 7.69 -1.80 6.85
CA GLU A 49 8.40 -1.23 5.69
C GLU A 49 7.42 -0.55 4.73
N CYS A 50 6.25 -1.16 4.50
CA CYS A 50 5.23 -0.53 3.67
C CYS A 50 4.75 0.80 4.27
N LEU A 51 4.52 0.86 5.58
CA LEU A 51 4.12 2.12 6.24
C LEU A 51 5.21 3.19 6.14
N ARG A 52 6.48 2.79 6.23
CA ARG A 52 7.62 3.69 6.06
C ARG A 52 7.67 4.25 4.62
N LEU A 53 7.54 3.39 3.62
CA LEU A 53 7.53 3.78 2.22
C LEU A 53 6.39 4.76 1.91
N LEU A 54 5.18 4.47 2.40
CA LEU A 54 4.02 5.35 2.21
C LEU A 54 4.26 6.73 2.82
N LYS A 55 4.88 6.79 4.00
CA LYS A 55 5.27 8.06 4.63
C LYS A 55 6.33 8.81 3.82
N GLU A 56 7.32 8.12 3.27
CA GLU A 56 8.35 8.73 2.40
C GLU A 56 7.78 9.29 1.10
N MET A 57 6.73 8.67 0.59
CA MET A 57 6.01 9.12 -0.62
C MET A 57 4.88 10.12 -0.33
N ASP A 58 4.73 10.58 0.91
CA ASP A 58 3.65 11.47 1.37
C ASP A 58 2.24 10.89 1.08
N ILE A 59 2.11 9.56 1.12
CA ILE A 59 0.84 8.86 0.89
C ILE A 59 0.13 8.65 2.23
N PRO A 60 -1.06 9.24 2.43
CA PRO A 60 -1.77 9.13 3.69
C PRO A 60 -2.39 7.72 3.84
N VAL A 61 -2.12 7.12 4.99
CA VAL A 61 -2.71 5.86 5.41
C VAL A 61 -3.99 6.14 6.19
N GLU A 62 -5.09 5.54 5.75
CA GLU A 62 -6.39 5.67 6.41
C GLU A 62 -6.48 4.75 7.62
N ARG A 63 -6.16 3.47 7.40
CA ARG A 63 -6.20 2.43 8.44
C ARG A 63 -5.39 1.21 8.02
N VAL A 64 -4.91 0.48 9.03
CA VAL A 64 -4.30 -0.85 8.87
C VAL A 64 -5.27 -1.88 9.40
N VAL A 65 -5.65 -2.84 8.57
CA VAL A 65 -6.58 -3.91 8.93
C VAL A 65 -5.82 -5.22 9.05
N ASN A 66 -5.93 -5.87 10.21
CA ASN A 66 -5.46 -7.23 10.43
C ASN A 66 -6.68 -8.17 10.37
N ARG A 67 -6.75 -9.03 9.35
CA ARG A 67 -7.71 -10.15 9.29
C ARG A 67 -7.02 -11.49 9.49
#